data_AF-A0A351EPC3-F1
#
_entry.id   AF-A0A351EPC3-F1
#
_cell.length_a   1.000
_cell.length_b   1.000
_cell.length_c   1.000
_cell.angle_alpha   90.00
_cell.angle_beta   90.00
_cell.angle_gamma   90.00
#
_symmetry.space_group_name_H-M   'P 1'
#
loop_
_entity.id
_entity.type
_entity.pdbx_description
1 polymer ?
#
loop_
_entity_poly.entity_id
_entity_poly.type
_entity_poly.pdbx_seq_one_letter_code
_entity_poly.pdbx_strand_id
1 'polypeptide(L)'
;MLEAEFDGAYPAFPTPSGNVVEVDVSAAPATIEVVEGLDTQVWAFNGVVPGEVHRVTLGDTFRMNFRNELPVETTVHWHGVRVPNAMDGVPGITQPAIQPGESFTYEFTPPDAGTFFYHSHVNSTEQVER
;
A
#
# COMPACT_ATOMS: atom_id res chain seq x y z
N MET A 1 22.71 20.89 16.95
CA MET A 1 21.32 20.93 16.48
C MET A 1 21.09 19.65 15.72
N LEU A 2 20.18 18.79 16.18
CA LEU A 2 19.91 17.47 15.59
C LEU A 2 19.65 17.52 14.08
N GLU A 3 19.06 18.60 13.57
CA GLU A 3 18.76 18.76 12.13
C GLU A 3 20.02 18.79 11.24
N ALA A 4 21.15 19.31 11.73
CA ALA A 4 22.39 19.35 10.95
C ALA A 4 23.07 17.97 10.84
N GLU A 5 22.72 17.01 11.71
CA GLU A 5 23.27 15.66 11.66
C GLU A 5 22.62 14.80 10.56
N PHE A 6 21.46 15.22 10.04
CA PHE A 6 20.73 14.53 8.97
C PHE A 6 20.87 15.22 7.61
N ASP A 7 21.71 16.26 7.50
CA ASP A 7 21.96 16.92 6.23
C ASP A 7 22.60 15.94 5.23
N GLY A 8 21.97 15.77 4.06
CA GLY A 8 22.37 14.79 3.06
C GLY A 8 22.07 13.31 3.39
N ALA A 9 21.42 13.01 4.53
CA ALA A 9 21.06 11.63 4.89
C ALA A 9 19.98 11.03 3.97
N TYR A 10 19.19 11.88 3.33
CA TYR A 10 18.17 11.50 2.35
C TYR A 10 18.42 12.18 1.01
N PRO A 11 18.09 11.53 -0.11
CA PRO A 11 18.10 12.20 -1.41
C PRO A 11 17.11 13.37 -1.39
N ALA A 12 17.45 14.40 -2.16
CA ALA A 12 16.58 15.55 -2.36
C ALA A 12 15.24 15.12 -2.98
N PHE A 13 14.17 15.83 -2.62
CA PHE A 13 12.87 15.59 -3.24
C PHE A 13 12.93 15.80 -4.75
N PRO A 14 12.29 14.93 -5.54
CA PRO A 14 12.24 15.11 -6.99
C PRO A 14 11.39 16.31 -7.36
N THR A 15 11.67 16.89 -8.53
CA THR A 15 10.78 17.89 -9.12
C THR A 15 9.45 17.23 -9.49
N PRO A 16 8.30 17.75 -9.03
CA PRO A 16 7.00 17.21 -9.42
C PRO A 16 6.83 17.25 -10.94
N SER A 17 6.39 16.14 -11.53
CA SER A 17 6.11 16.05 -12.96
C SER A 17 4.75 16.65 -13.34
N GLY A 18 3.83 16.71 -12.37
CA GLY A 18 2.42 17.04 -12.58
C GLY A 18 1.56 15.87 -13.07
N ASN A 19 2.16 14.70 -13.32
CA ASN A 19 1.42 13.50 -13.69
C ASN A 19 0.87 12.79 -12.45
N VAL A 20 -0.24 12.08 -12.63
CA VAL A 20 -0.84 11.21 -11.62
C VAL A 20 -0.94 9.80 -12.19
N VAL A 21 -0.37 8.84 -11.47
CA VAL A 21 -0.58 7.40 -11.67
C VAL A 21 -1.72 6.99 -10.75
N GLU A 22 -2.92 6.87 -11.30
CA GLU A 22 -4.13 6.52 -10.57
C GLU A 22 -4.51 5.05 -10.81
N VAL A 23 -4.85 4.34 -9.72
CA VAL A 23 -5.25 2.93 -9.74
C VAL A 23 -6.44 2.68 -8.82
N ASP A 24 -7.29 1.74 -9.19
CA ASP A 24 -8.37 1.22 -8.35
C ASP A 24 -7.98 -0.18 -7.86
N VAL A 25 -8.03 -0.38 -6.54
CA VAL A 25 -7.65 -1.66 -5.92
C VAL A 25 -8.69 -2.05 -4.88
N SER A 26 -9.13 -3.31 -4.90
CA SER A 26 -9.92 -3.90 -3.82
C SER A 26 -9.15 -5.01 -3.10
N ALA A 27 -9.39 -5.15 -1.80
CA ALA A 27 -9.04 -6.37 -1.08
C ALA A 27 -10.31 -7.22 -0.92
N ALA A 28 -10.27 -8.47 -1.39
CA ALA A 28 -11.42 -9.37 -1.36
C ALA A 28 -10.98 -10.83 -1.09
N PRO A 29 -11.87 -11.69 -0.57
CA PRO A 29 -11.62 -13.13 -0.57
C PRO A 29 -11.48 -13.66 -2.00
N ALA A 30 -10.49 -14.51 -2.23
CA ALA A 30 -10.26 -15.18 -3.50
C ALA A 30 -9.89 -16.65 -3.28
N THR A 31 -9.98 -17.43 -4.35
CA THR A 31 -9.47 -18.80 -4.41
C THR A 31 -8.40 -18.87 -5.48
N ILE A 32 -7.21 -19.33 -5.10
CA ILE A 32 -6.08 -19.51 -6.00
C ILE A 32 -5.48 -20.90 -5.81
N GLU A 33 -4.70 -21.34 -6.80
CA GLU A 33 -3.98 -22.61 -6.76
C GLU A 33 -2.51 -22.35 -6.42
N VAL A 34 -2.18 -22.36 -5.12
CA VAL A 34 -0.79 -22.21 -4.66
C VAL A 34 0.01 -23.50 -4.91
N VAL A 35 -0.65 -24.63 -4.75
CA VAL A 35 -0.13 -25.97 -5.03
C VAL A 35 -1.01 -26.60 -6.09
N GLU A 36 -0.39 -27.20 -7.12
CA GLU A 36 -1.11 -27.80 -8.22
C GLU A 36 -2.17 -28.82 -7.74
N GLY A 37 -3.39 -28.66 -8.22
CA GLY A 37 -4.58 -29.44 -7.87
C GLY A 37 -5.25 -29.06 -6.55
N LEU A 38 -4.79 -28.02 -5.83
CA LEU A 38 -5.31 -27.64 -4.51
C LEU A 38 -5.77 -26.18 -4.46
N ASP A 39 -7.08 -26.00 -4.34
CA ASP A 39 -7.72 -24.72 -4.08
C ASP A 39 -7.32 -24.19 -2.69
N THR A 40 -6.78 -22.97 -2.67
CA THR A 40 -6.38 -22.24 -1.46
C THR A 40 -7.20 -20.96 -1.35
N GLN A 41 -7.91 -20.79 -0.23
CA GLN A 41 -8.63 -19.56 0.07
C GLN A 41 -7.63 -18.52 0.61
N VAL A 42 -7.60 -17.36 -0.02
CA VAL A 42 -6.70 -16.26 0.31
C VAL A 42 -7.45 -14.94 0.42
N TRP A 43 -6.82 -13.94 1.00
CA TRP A 43 -7.25 -12.54 0.84
C TRP A 43 -6.33 -11.84 -0.15
N ALA A 44 -6.90 -11.34 -1.24
CA ALA A 44 -6.13 -10.90 -2.40
C ALA A 44 -6.45 -9.46 -2.77
N PHE A 45 -5.42 -8.74 -3.21
CA PHE A 45 -5.58 -7.46 -3.89
C PHE A 45 -5.98 -7.73 -5.34
N ASN A 46 -7.12 -7.20 -5.78
CA ASN A 46 -7.69 -7.42 -7.12
C ASN A 46 -7.82 -8.91 -7.48
N GLY A 47 -8.04 -9.79 -6.48
CA GLY A 47 -8.28 -11.21 -6.69
C GLY A 47 -7.05 -12.05 -7.04
N VAL A 48 -5.84 -11.46 -7.03
CA VAL A 48 -4.59 -12.16 -7.36
C VAL A 48 -3.56 -12.09 -6.22
N VAL A 49 -2.75 -13.13 -6.11
CA VAL A 49 -1.60 -13.19 -5.20
C VAL A 49 -0.37 -13.68 -6.00
N PRO A 50 0.76 -12.95 -6.01
CA PRO A 50 0.93 -11.62 -5.40
C PRO A 50 0.04 -10.56 -6.09
N GLY A 51 -0.27 -9.49 -5.35
CA GLY A 51 -0.99 -8.34 -5.88
C GLY A 51 -0.25 -7.67 -7.05
N GLU A 52 -0.97 -6.78 -7.76
CA GLU A 52 -0.44 -6.11 -8.95
C GLU A 52 0.79 -5.23 -8.66
N VAL A 53 1.74 -5.21 -9.60
CA VAL A 53 2.90 -4.34 -9.52
C VAL A 53 2.54 -2.94 -10.00
N HIS A 54 2.56 -1.95 -9.11
CA HIS A 54 2.41 -0.55 -9.47
C HIS A 54 3.77 0.06 -9.84
N ARG A 55 3.84 0.69 -11.02
CA ARG A 55 5.05 1.37 -11.51
C ARG A 55 4.82 2.87 -11.53
N VAL A 56 5.65 3.61 -10.81
CA VAL A 56 5.56 5.06 -10.66
C VAL A 56 6.90 5.69 -11.01
N THR A 57 6.90 6.73 -11.83
CA THR A 57 8.13 7.48 -12.12
C THR A 57 8.40 8.47 -11.01
N LEU A 58 9.67 8.66 -10.65
CA LEU A 58 10.04 9.63 -9.63
C LEU A 58 9.55 11.04 -10.02
N GLY A 59 8.79 11.68 -9.13
CA GLY A 59 8.14 12.97 -9.37
C GLY A 59 6.66 12.89 -9.78
N ASP A 60 6.16 11.70 -10.18
CA ASP A 60 4.73 11.46 -10.40
C ASP A 60 4.02 11.27 -9.05
N THR A 61 2.76 11.72 -8.96
CA THR A 61 1.89 11.41 -7.82
C THR A 61 1.28 10.03 -8.02
N PHE A 62 1.39 9.16 -7.02
CA PHE A 62 0.65 7.92 -6.95
C PHE A 62 -0.66 8.13 -6.22
N ARG A 63 -1.77 7.65 -6.79
CA ARG A 63 -3.10 7.65 -6.19
C ARG A 63 -3.71 6.27 -6.28
N MET A 64 -4.08 5.69 -5.13
CA MET A 64 -4.83 4.44 -5.07
C MET A 64 -6.19 4.69 -4.43
N ASN A 65 -7.26 4.44 -5.20
CA ASN A 65 -8.61 4.34 -4.66
C ASN A 65 -8.82 2.92 -4.16
N PHE A 66 -8.71 2.73 -2.84
CA PHE A 66 -8.81 1.42 -2.22
C PHE A 66 -10.23 1.13 -1.74
N ARG A 67 -10.70 -0.10 -1.96
CA ARG A 67 -11.98 -0.61 -1.43
C ARG A 67 -11.79 -1.88 -0.62
N ASN A 68 -12.30 -1.89 0.59
CA ASN A 68 -12.31 -3.09 1.42
C ASN A 68 -13.56 -3.93 1.13
N GLU A 69 -13.39 -5.07 0.48
CA GLU A 69 -14.44 -6.08 0.24
C GLU A 69 -14.24 -7.34 1.11
N LEU A 70 -13.31 -7.29 2.06
CA LEU A 70 -13.15 -8.32 3.08
C LEU A 70 -14.28 -8.24 4.12
N PRO A 71 -14.60 -9.36 4.81
CA PRO A 71 -15.53 -9.34 5.93
C PRO A 71 -14.95 -8.71 7.21
N VAL A 72 -13.69 -8.24 7.17
CA VAL A 72 -12.95 -7.65 8.29
C VAL A 72 -12.33 -6.32 7.89
N GLU A 73 -11.96 -5.50 8.87
CA GLU A 73 -11.25 -4.25 8.61
C GLU A 73 -9.83 -4.50 8.05
N THR A 74 -9.32 -3.55 7.27
CA THR A 74 -7.98 -3.64 6.68
C THR A 74 -7.40 -2.25 6.43
N THR A 75 -6.14 -2.19 6.03
CA THR A 75 -5.44 -0.99 5.55
C THR A 75 -4.42 -1.38 4.48
N VAL A 76 -3.80 -0.41 3.81
CA VAL A 76 -2.63 -0.63 2.96
C VAL A 76 -1.44 0.15 3.53
N HIS A 77 -0.37 -0.56 3.90
CA HIS A 77 0.90 0.02 4.31
C HIS A 77 1.94 -0.10 3.19
N TRP A 78 2.78 0.93 3.06
CA TRP A 78 3.76 1.11 1.98
C TRP A 78 5.17 0.83 2.48
N HIS A 79 5.51 -0.44 2.62
CA HIS A 79 6.73 -0.85 3.30
C HIS A 79 8.00 -0.33 2.60
N GLY A 80 8.69 0.56 3.29
CA GLY A 80 9.92 1.21 2.82
C GLY A 80 9.71 2.48 2.00
N VAL A 81 8.46 2.85 1.71
CA VAL A 81 8.16 4.11 1.00
C VAL A 81 8.01 5.24 2.01
N ARG A 82 8.73 6.35 1.80
CA ARG A 82 8.47 7.58 2.56
C ARG A 82 7.18 8.23 2.08
N VAL A 83 6.13 8.13 2.88
CA VAL A 83 4.81 8.72 2.60
C VAL A 83 4.43 9.76 3.65
N PRO A 84 3.51 10.70 3.35
CA PRO A 84 2.88 11.52 4.38
C PRO A 84 2.27 10.63 5.47
N ASN A 85 2.41 11.02 6.74
CA ASN A 85 1.99 10.18 7.87
C ASN A 85 0.56 9.64 7.69
N ALA A 86 -0.40 10.48 7.29
CA ALA A 86 -1.80 10.10 7.09
C ALA A 86 -2.06 9.04 6.00
N MET A 87 -1.05 8.68 5.21
CA MET A 87 -1.11 7.68 4.13
C MET A 87 -0.38 6.39 4.47
N ASP A 88 0.21 6.28 5.66
CA ASP A 88 1.10 5.17 6.03
C ASP A 88 0.36 3.85 6.31
N GLY A 89 -0.96 3.85 6.50
CA GLY A 89 -1.70 2.59 6.61
C GLY A 89 -1.66 1.91 7.97
N VAL A 90 -1.22 2.60 9.04
CA VAL A 90 -1.09 2.00 10.37
C VAL A 90 -2.33 2.34 11.22
N PRO A 91 -3.26 1.39 11.42
CA PRO A 91 -4.53 1.64 12.09
C PRO A 91 -4.31 2.09 13.54
N GLY A 92 -5.03 3.14 13.95
CA GLY A 92 -4.96 3.70 15.31
C GLY A 92 -3.72 4.56 15.60
N ILE A 93 -2.78 4.66 14.65
CA ILE A 93 -1.60 5.53 14.74
C ILE A 93 -1.65 6.60 13.66
N THR A 94 -1.77 6.20 12.40
CA THR A 94 -1.67 7.12 11.26
C THR A 94 -2.99 7.35 10.55
N GLN A 95 -3.90 6.37 10.60
CA GLN A 95 -5.28 6.50 10.12
C GLN A 95 -6.23 5.55 10.88
N PRO A 96 -7.56 5.73 10.79
CA PRO A 96 -8.52 4.69 11.13
C PRO A 96 -8.40 3.48 10.19
N ALA A 97 -8.74 2.29 10.70
CA ALA A 97 -8.88 1.10 9.85
C ALA A 97 -10.07 1.27 8.88
N ILE A 98 -9.93 0.71 7.67
CA ILE A 98 -10.95 0.79 6.62
C ILE A 98 -11.93 -0.37 6.86
N GLN A 99 -13.17 -0.08 7.22
CA GLN A 99 -14.15 -1.10 7.59
C GLN A 99 -14.66 -1.87 6.35
N PRO A 100 -15.27 -3.05 6.52
CA PRO A 100 -15.91 -3.78 5.42
C PRO A 100 -16.87 -2.90 4.61
N GLY A 101 -16.67 -2.87 3.29
CA GLY A 101 -17.45 -2.07 2.34
C GLY A 101 -17.01 -0.61 2.20
N GLU A 102 -16.10 -0.13 3.06
CA GLU A 102 -15.57 1.24 2.99
C GLU A 102 -14.44 1.39 1.98
N SER A 103 -14.12 2.65 1.69
CA SER A 103 -13.06 3.05 0.77
C SER A 103 -12.17 4.12 1.37
N PHE A 104 -10.93 4.17 0.90
CA PHE A 104 -9.94 5.17 1.26
C PHE A 104 -9.07 5.49 0.05
N THR A 105 -8.70 6.76 -0.13
CA THR A 105 -7.77 7.16 -1.18
C THR A 105 -6.40 7.42 -0.58
N TYR A 106 -5.42 6.60 -0.97
CA TYR A 106 -4.02 6.84 -0.68
C TYR A 106 -3.43 7.74 -1.76
N GLU A 107 -2.79 8.85 -1.39
CA GLU A 107 -2.18 9.77 -2.35
C GLU A 107 -0.84 10.31 -1.83
N PHE A 108 0.23 10.08 -2.60
CA PHE A 108 1.57 10.55 -2.26
C PHE A 108 2.50 10.60 -3.49
N THR A 109 3.54 11.42 -3.41
CA THR A 109 4.63 11.47 -4.40
C THR A 109 5.88 10.85 -3.76
N PRO A 110 6.25 9.60 -4.10
CA PRO A 110 7.44 8.97 -3.52
C PRO A 110 8.71 9.77 -3.82
N PRO A 111 9.53 10.06 -2.81
CA PRO A 111 10.78 10.82 -3.02
C PRO A 111 11.97 9.93 -3.39
N ASP A 112 11.84 8.60 -3.27
CA ASP A 112 12.92 7.64 -3.48
C ASP A 112 12.60 6.67 -4.62
N ALA A 113 13.58 6.43 -5.49
CA ALA A 113 13.52 5.34 -6.45
C ALA A 113 13.94 4.03 -5.77
N GLY A 114 13.23 2.93 -6.05
CA GLY A 114 13.55 1.63 -5.46
C GLY A 114 12.52 0.57 -5.78
N THR A 115 12.70 -0.60 -5.17
CA THR A 115 11.71 -1.67 -5.14
C THR A 115 11.19 -1.79 -3.72
N PHE A 116 9.90 -1.51 -3.56
CA PHE A 116 9.17 -1.55 -2.30
C PHE A 116 8.03 -2.54 -2.42
N PHE A 117 7.32 -2.79 -1.32
CA PHE A 117 6.12 -3.62 -1.34
C PHE A 117 5.03 -2.99 -0.51
N TYR A 118 3.80 -3.46 -0.70
CA TYR A 118 2.64 -3.02 0.04
C TYR A 118 1.94 -4.22 0.64
N HIS A 119 1.33 -4.05 1.82
CA HIS A 119 0.64 -5.12 2.52
C HIS A 119 -0.35 -4.56 3.54
N SER A 120 -1.25 -5.41 4.04
CA SER A 120 -2.09 -5.01 5.18
C SER A 120 -1.29 -4.82 6.45
N HIS A 121 -1.65 -3.80 7.24
CA HIS A 121 -1.10 -3.55 8.57
C HIS A 121 -2.15 -3.76 9.69
N VAL A 122 -3.28 -4.40 9.36
CA VAL A 122 -4.26 -4.91 10.33
C VAL A 122 -4.03 -6.40 10.51
N ASN A 123 -3.97 -6.87 11.76
CA ASN A 123 -3.81 -8.29 12.12
C ASN A 123 -2.82 -9.04 11.21
N SER A 124 -1.58 -8.54 11.10
CA SER A 124 -0.65 -8.94 10.05
C SER A 124 -0.35 -10.44 10.01
N THR A 125 -0.40 -11.15 11.15
CA THR A 125 -0.28 -12.62 11.20
C THR A 125 -1.36 -13.34 10.38
N GLU A 126 -2.54 -12.75 10.22
CA GLU A 126 -3.59 -13.29 9.37
C GLU A 126 -3.57 -12.65 7.99
N GLN A 127 -3.56 -11.31 7.90
CA GLN A 127 -3.79 -10.63 6.62
C GLN A 127 -2.60 -10.64 5.67
N VAL A 128 -1.40 -10.92 6.16
CA VAL A 128 -0.20 -11.09 5.31
C VAL A 128 0.02 -12.57 4.97
N GLU A 129 -0.44 -13.48 5.82
CA GLU A 129 -0.14 -14.91 5.70
C GLU A 129 -1.28 -15.74 5.05
N ARG A 130 -2.51 -15.21 4.98
CA ARG A 130 -3.72 -15.95 4.59
C ARG A 130 -3.97 -16.07 3.09
#